data_AF-A0A5S3YLY4-F1
#
_entry.id   AF-A0A5S3YLY4-F1
#
_cell.length_a   1.000
_cell.length_b   1.000
_cell.length_c   1.000
_cell.angle_alpha   90.00
_cell.angle_beta   90.00
_cell.angle_gamma   90.00
#
_symmetry.space_group_name_H-M   'P 1'
#
loop_
_entity.id
_entity.type
_entity.pdbx_description
1 polymer ?
#
loop_
_entity_poly.entity_id
_entity_poly.type
_entity_poly.pdbx_seq_one_letter_code
_entity_poly.pdbx_strand_id
1 'polypeptide(L)'
;VMSNHTHTVLYVNDIKAKRLSDKAIIIRWHKLFKGTILSHKFLQGERLDSAQQTFLNKDIEQFRERLASISWFMRVLNESIARKANEEDNCKGRFYSQPSMALTLRAA
;
A
#
# COMPACT_ATOMS: atom_id res chain seq x y z
N VAL A 1 12.51 -8.42 -26.48
CA VAL A 1 11.61 -7.42 -25.85
C VAL A 1 10.32 -8.15 -25.53
N MET A 2 9.93 -8.31 -24.25
CA MET A 2 8.68 -8.98 -23.91
C MET A 2 7.48 -8.12 -24.35
N SER A 3 6.50 -8.74 -24.99
CA SER A 3 5.35 -8.10 -25.66
C SER A 3 4.25 -7.58 -24.71
N ASN A 4 4.44 -7.67 -23.39
CA ASN A 4 3.45 -7.34 -22.37
C ASN A 4 3.97 -6.29 -21.36
N HIS A 5 4.04 -5.01 -21.76
CA HIS A 5 4.31 -3.93 -20.82
C HIS A 5 3.09 -3.03 -20.68
N THR A 6 2.73 -2.70 -19.43
CA THR A 6 1.58 -1.87 -19.11
C THR A 6 2.06 -0.49 -18.69
N HIS A 7 1.57 0.56 -19.37
CA HIS A 7 1.79 1.95 -18.96
C HIS A 7 0.60 2.43 -18.13
N THR A 8 0.86 2.80 -16.88
CA THR A 8 -0.17 3.37 -15.98
C THR A 8 0.26 4.78 -15.59
N VAL A 9 -0.54 5.78 -15.97
CA VAL A 9 -0.33 7.17 -15.55
C VAL A 9 -1.08 7.40 -14.23
N LEU A 10 -0.35 7.73 -13.17
CA LEU A 10 -0.91 8.04 -11.87
C LEU A 10 -0.79 9.54 -11.59
N TYR A 11 -1.88 10.16 -11.13
CA TYR A 11 -1.89 11.54 -10.65
C TYR A 11 -2.29 11.56 -9.18
N VAL A 12 -1.40 12.05 -8.33
CA VAL A 12 -1.69 12.26 -6.91
C VAL A 12 -2.34 13.64 -6.77
N ASN A 13 -3.61 13.66 -6.38
CA ASN A 13 -4.34 14.89 -6.12
C ASN A 13 -4.19 15.28 -4.64
N ASP A 14 -3.14 16.03 -4.32
CA ASP A 14 -2.83 16.46 -2.95
C ASP A 14 -3.94 17.32 -2.33
N ILE A 15 -4.64 18.12 -3.15
CA ILE A 15 -5.74 18.97 -2.68
C ILE A 15 -6.89 18.10 -2.17
N LYS A 16 -7.27 17.06 -2.93
CA LYS A 16 -8.29 16.09 -2.50
C LYS A 16 -7.79 15.23 -1.33
N ALA A 17 -6.52 14.85 -1.33
CA ALA A 17 -5.93 14.06 -0.25
C ALA A 17 -5.97 14.81 1.09
N LYS A 18 -5.64 16.10 1.10
CA LYS A 18 -5.68 16.95 2.31
C LYS A 18 -7.09 17.15 2.88
N ARG A 19 -8.12 17.09 2.04
CA ARG A 19 -9.54 17.22 2.44
C ARG A 19 -10.13 15.93 3.02
N LEU A 20 -9.42 14.80 2.96
CA LEU A 20 -9.93 13.55 3.53
C LEU A 20 -9.88 13.59 5.05
N SER A 21 -10.97 13.15 5.66
CA SER A 21 -11.02 12.90 7.09
C SER A 21 -10.20 11.66 7.46
N ASP A 22 -9.75 11.61 8.70
CA ASP A 22 -8.95 10.50 9.21
C ASP A 22 -9.70 9.17 9.11
N LYS A 23 -11.02 9.18 9.35
CA LYS A 23 -11.89 8.03 9.12
C LYS A 23 -11.84 7.56 7.66
N ALA A 24 -11.86 8.48 6.69
CA ALA A 24 -11.78 8.12 5.27
C ALA A 24 -10.41 7.55 4.90
N ILE A 25 -9.33 8.06 5.49
CA ILE A 25 -7.97 7.52 5.33
C ILE A 25 -7.91 6.08 5.86
N ILE A 26 -8.40 5.84 7.07
CA ILE A 26 -8.42 4.50 7.67
C ILE A 26 -9.24 3.51 6.83
N ILE A 27 -10.44 3.90 6.39
CA ILE A 27 -11.29 3.04 5.55
C ILE A 27 -10.58 2.67 4.24
N ARG A 28 -9.91 3.63 3.59
CA ARG A 28 -9.15 3.38 2.36
C ARG A 28 -7.95 2.48 2.61
N TRP A 29 -7.25 2.67 3.72
CA TRP A 29 -6.14 1.81 4.13
C TRP A 29 -6.61 0.37 4.35
N HIS A 30 -7.72 0.17 5.06
CA HIS A 30 -8.28 -1.16 5.37
C HIS A 30 -8.74 -1.94 4.13
N LYS A 31 -9.06 -1.26 3.04
CA LYS A 31 -9.37 -1.91 1.75
C LYS A 31 -8.15 -2.54 1.10
N LEU A 32 -6.94 -2.02 1.37
CA LEU A 32 -5.70 -2.46 0.75
C LEU A 32 -4.87 -3.34 1.70
N PHE A 33 -4.93 -3.08 3.00
CA PHE A 33 -4.11 -3.75 4.01
C PHE A 33 -4.92 -4.14 5.24
N LYS A 34 -4.44 -5.14 5.97
CA LYS A 34 -4.98 -5.48 7.30
C LYS A 34 -4.61 -4.34 8.26
N GLY A 35 -5.59 -3.58 8.72
CA GLY A 35 -5.38 -2.40 9.59
C GLY A 35 -4.80 -2.74 10.95
N THR A 36 -4.52 -1.72 11.76
CA THR A 36 -4.08 -1.88 13.16
C THR A 36 -5.27 -2.06 14.10
N ILE A 37 -5.07 -2.69 15.26
CA ILE A 37 -6.13 -2.89 16.27
C ILE A 37 -6.79 -1.55 16.63
N LEU A 38 -5.98 -0.49 16.84
CA LEU A 38 -6.48 0.85 17.15
C LEU A 38 -7.36 1.42 16.04
N SER A 39 -6.97 1.21 14.79
CA SER A 39 -7.76 1.68 13.64
C SER A 39 -9.09 0.93 13.48
N HIS A 40 -9.16 -0.35 13.85
CA HIS A 40 -10.42 -1.09 13.91
C HIS A 40 -11.33 -0.60 15.04
N LYS A 41 -10.77 -0.41 16.24
CA LYS A 41 -11.49 0.16 17.39
C LYS A 41 -12.07 1.54 17.09
N PHE A 42 -11.28 2.39 16.44
CA PHE A 42 -11.72 3.71 16.00
C PHE A 42 -12.90 3.64 15.02
N LEU A 43 -12.88 2.71 14.06
CA LEU A 43 -14.00 2.53 13.12
C LEU A 43 -15.26 1.98 13.80
N GLN A 44 -15.10 1.20 14.87
CA GLN A 44 -16.21 0.66 15.68
C GLN A 44 -16.78 1.69 16.67
N GLY A 45 -16.15 2.87 16.80
CA GLY A 45 -16.61 3.92 17.72
C GLY A 45 -16.25 3.65 19.18
N GLU A 46 -15.30 2.74 19.45
CA GLU A 46 -14.78 2.53 20.80
C GLU A 46 -14.02 3.78 21.28
N ARG A 47 -14.11 4.07 22.58
CA ARG A 47 -13.32 5.14 23.21
C ARG A 47 -11.86 4.70 23.31
N LEU A 48 -10.98 5.49 22.70
CA LEU A 48 -9.54 5.35 22.82
C LEU A 48 -9.03 6.26 23.93
N ASP A 49 -8.07 5.77 24.73
CA ASP A 49 -7.34 6.61 25.67
C ASP A 49 -6.42 7.61 24.92
N SER A 50 -6.02 8.69 25.59
CA SER A 50 -5.10 9.72 25.10
C SER A 50 -3.83 9.16 24.46
N ALA A 51 -3.22 8.14 25.07
CA ALA A 51 -2.04 7.48 24.51
C ALA A 51 -2.39 6.73 23.22
N GLN A 52 -3.49 5.97 23.22
CA GLN A 52 -3.97 5.22 22.05
C GLN A 52 -4.34 6.14 20.89
N GLN A 53 -4.98 7.27 21.17
CA GLN A 53 -5.31 8.28 20.18
C GLN A 53 -4.04 8.88 19.56
N THR A 54 -3.00 9.10 20.37
CA THR A 54 -1.71 9.61 19.87
C THR A 54 -1.05 8.63 18.92
N PHE A 55 -1.04 7.33 19.25
CA PHE A 55 -0.53 6.30 18.35
C PHE A 55 -1.37 6.19 17.07
N LEU A 56 -2.69 6.22 17.19
CA LEU A 56 -3.58 6.18 16.03
C LEU A 56 -3.35 7.38 15.10
N ASN A 57 -3.17 8.58 15.63
CA ASN A 57 -2.90 9.77 14.82
C ASN A 57 -1.58 9.64 14.04
N LYS A 58 -0.53 9.06 14.67
CA LYS A 58 0.73 8.75 13.98
C LYS A 58 0.54 7.72 12.85
N ASP A 59 -0.24 6.68 13.11
CA ASP A 59 -0.58 5.67 12.10
C ASP A 59 -1.35 6.30 10.93
N ILE A 60 -2.34 7.16 11.21
CA ILE A 60 -3.14 7.86 10.19
C ILE A 60 -2.25 8.73 9.30
N GLU A 61 -1.34 9.51 9.88
CA GLU A 61 -0.45 10.37 9.10
C GLU A 61 0.45 9.53 8.19
N GLN A 62 0.98 8.43 8.72
CA GLN A 62 1.72 7.47 7.90
C GLN A 62 0.84 6.87 6.79
N PHE A 63 -0.41 6.50 7.06
CA PHE A 63 -1.32 5.99 6.02
C PHE A 63 -1.59 7.04 4.95
N ARG A 64 -1.73 8.31 5.33
CA ARG A 64 -1.95 9.44 4.42
C ARG A 64 -0.75 9.62 3.48
N GLU A 65 0.47 9.66 4.01
CA GLU A 65 1.69 9.75 3.21
C GLU A 65 1.81 8.57 2.23
N ARG A 66 1.53 7.36 2.72
CA ARG A 66 1.65 6.14 1.92
C ARG A 66 0.61 6.05 0.80
N LEU A 67 -0.63 6.43 1.08
CA LEU A 67 -1.70 6.49 0.07
C LEU A 67 -1.48 7.57 -0.99
N ALA A 68 -0.72 8.63 -0.67
CA ALA A 68 -0.32 9.68 -1.59
C ALA A 68 1.00 9.40 -2.31
N SER A 69 1.68 8.29 -2.04
CA SER A 69 3.00 7.99 -2.61
C SER A 69 2.91 7.07 -3.82
N ILE A 70 3.31 7.57 -4.99
CA ILE A 70 3.40 6.78 -6.23
C ILE A 70 4.37 5.60 -6.07
N SER A 71 5.50 5.81 -5.38
CA SER A 71 6.48 4.75 -5.11
C SER A 71 5.86 3.61 -4.30
N TRP A 72 4.98 3.94 -3.36
CA TRP A 72 4.28 2.94 -2.57
C TRP A 72 3.21 2.23 -3.42
N PHE A 73 2.46 2.96 -4.24
CA PHE A 73 1.56 2.33 -5.21
C PHE A 73 2.29 1.29 -6.09
N MET A 74 3.41 1.68 -6.69
CA MET A 74 4.20 0.78 -7.54
C MET A 74 4.75 -0.41 -6.75
N ARG A 75 5.20 -0.21 -5.51
CA ARG A 75 5.70 -1.31 -4.67
C ARG A 75 4.61 -2.34 -4.36
N VAL A 76 3.40 -1.91 -4.02
CA VAL A 76 2.26 -2.83 -3.77
C VAL A 76 1.84 -3.56 -5.04
N LEU A 77 1.73 -2.83 -6.15
CA LEU A 77 1.36 -3.40 -7.44
C LEU A 77 2.35 -4.49 -7.85
N ASN A 78 3.65 -4.15 -7.82
CA ASN A 78 4.73 -5.06 -8.15
C ASN A 78 4.74 -6.30 -7.26
N GLU A 79 4.62 -6.14 -5.93
CA GLU A 79 4.55 -7.29 -5.02
C GLU A 79 3.40 -8.24 -5.38
N SER A 80 2.22 -7.71 -5.71
CA SER A 80 1.07 -8.52 -6.08
C SER A 80 1.28 -9.29 -7.39
N ILE A 81 1.93 -8.68 -8.38
CA ILE A 81 2.26 -9.32 -9.67
C ILE A 81 3.33 -10.40 -9.45
N ALA A 82 4.40 -10.09 -8.74
CA ALA A 82 5.47 -11.04 -8.44
C ALA A 82 4.95 -12.24 -7.67
N ARG A 83 4.04 -12.05 -6.70
CA ARG A 83 3.46 -13.16 -5.95
C ARG A 83 2.66 -14.10 -6.85
N LYS A 84 1.85 -13.56 -7.76
CA LYS A 84 1.07 -14.35 -8.72
C LYS A 84 1.96 -15.08 -9.72
N ALA A 85 2.96 -14.39 -10.28
CA ALA A 85 3.92 -15.02 -11.19
C ALA A 85 4.69 -16.16 -10.51
N ASN A 86 5.15 -15.95 -9.28
CA ASN A 86 5.82 -16.99 -8.49
C ASN A 86 4.91 -18.20 -8.19
N GLU A 87 3.61 -17.97 -7.98
CA GLU A 87 2.61 -19.02 -7.75
C GLU A 87 2.34 -19.81 -9.05
N GLU A 88 2.21 -19.14 -10.19
CA GLU A 88 2.07 -19.75 -11.52
C GLU A 88 3.28 -20.63 -11.88
N ASP A 89 4.49 -20.12 -11.63
CA ASP A 89 5.75 -20.81 -11.95
C ASP A 89 6.21 -21.79 -10.84
N ASN A 90 5.43 -21.96 -9.75
CA ASN A 90 5.78 -22.74 -8.56
C ASN A 90 7.19 -22.43 -7.99
N CYS A 91 7.64 -21.20 -8.20
CA CYS A 91 8.97 -20.72 -7.86
C CYS A 91 8.96 -19.99 -6.52
N LYS A 92 9.99 -20.21 -5.71
CA LYS A 92 10.20 -19.48 -4.44
C LYS A 92 11.38 -18.54 -4.60
N GLY A 93 11.15 -17.23 -4.55
CA GLY A 93 12.23 -16.25 -4.70
C GLY A 93 11.78 -14.79 -4.68
N ARG A 94 12.77 -13.89 -4.55
CA ARG A 94 12.57 -12.45 -4.62
C ARG A 94 12.65 -12.01 -6.08
N PHE A 95 11.55 -11.50 -6.61
CA PHE A 95 11.43 -11.06 -8.00
C PHE A 95 12.25 -9.78 -8.33
N TYR A 96 12.87 -9.12 -7.33
CA TYR A 96 13.49 -7.79 -7.49
C TYR A 96 14.89 -7.67 -6.86
N SER A 97 15.85 -7.14 -7.61
CA SER A 97 17.11 -6.54 -7.14
C SER A 97 17.16 -5.04 -7.50
N GLN A 98 17.57 -4.17 -6.57
CA GLN A 98 17.82 -2.74 -6.88
C GLN A 98 19.09 -2.60 -7.76
N PRO A 99 19.15 -1.65 -8.73
CA PRO A 99 18.41 -0.39 -8.82
C PRO A 99 17.34 -0.31 -9.91
N SER A 100 17.01 -1.40 -10.62
CA SER A 100 16.09 -1.33 -11.75
C SER A 100 14.66 -1.72 -11.37
N MET A 101 13.71 -0.86 -11.75
CA MET A 101 12.27 -1.14 -11.82
C MET A 101 11.96 -2.11 -12.98
N ALA A 102 12.84 -3.06 -13.24
CA ALA A 102 12.73 -4.04 -14.31
C ALA A 102 12.38 -5.39 -13.69
N LEU A 103 11.17 -5.85 -13.99
CA LEU A 103 10.69 -7.20 -13.71
C LEU A 103 11.60 -8.19 -14.46
N THR A 104 12.60 -8.74 -13.79
CA THR A 104 13.46 -9.78 -14.38
C THR A 104 13.01 -11.12 -13.80
N LEU A 105 12.23 -11.88 -14.58
CA LEU A 105 11.97 -13.29 -14.31
C LEU A 105 13.31 -14.02 -14.31
N ARG A 106 13.84 -14.37 -13.14
CA ARG A 106 14.81 -15.46 -13.04
C ARG A 106 14.02 -16.73 -12.80
N ALA A 107 13.70 -17.42 -13.89
CA ALA A 107 13.37 -18.83 -13.84
C ALA A 107 14.56 -19.57 -13.20
N ALA A 108 14.27 -20.41 -12.20
CA ALA A 108 15.20 -21.41 -11.70
C ALA A 108 15.11 -22.66 -12.58
#